data_AF-A0A1X6N8D9-F1
#
_entry.id   AF-A0A1X6N8D9-F1
#
_cell.length_a   1.000
_cell.length_b   1.000
_cell.length_c   1.000
_cell.angle_alpha   90.00
_cell.angle_beta   90.00
_cell.angle_gamma   90.00
#
_symmetry.space_group_name_H-M   'P 1'
#
loop_
_entity.id
_entity.type
_entity.pdbx_description
1 polymer ?
#
loop_
_entity_poly.entity_id
_entity_poly.type
_entity_poly.pdbx_seq_one_letter_code
_entity_poly.pdbx_strand_id
1 'polypeptide(L)'
;MRKPRPSTPIGGNKISKPAEFIMVASTAMCTTALSSVVLGSFMCFLIVMCRRFGLDPDNIAPPVAGCLGDLVTLSILGLVATLHVSIVNTIIPLILVILLSLAAIGWVVVARRNTYVKDLLIQGWSPLFAAMIISSGTGLVLDTFVSRYTGFALIAVVITGLPGSVGSIFVSRLSTALHSAGTYRLPSLVDHAPHPKPRLVLMTLLVVSLPIQIVFLSVVYMFGWLHLSIVFAALEVMFFCITVLISLFLAQSATNILWSYNLDPDMYAMPLHSALMDLVGQSLLVACYELASLLGSKVRSRPAT
;
A
#
# COMPACT_ATOMS: atom_id res chain seq x y z
N MET A 1 17.91 29.06 2.14
CA MET A 1 19.17 28.54 1.56
C MET A 1 18.92 27.12 1.06
N ARG A 2 18.98 26.91 -0.25
CA ARG A 2 18.75 25.60 -0.90
C ARG A 2 19.97 24.71 -0.60
N LYS A 3 19.79 23.65 0.19
CA LYS A 3 20.87 22.68 0.46
C LYS A 3 21.29 22.06 -0.88
N PRO A 4 22.59 21.96 -1.19
CA PRO A 4 23.04 21.31 -2.42
C PRO A 4 22.61 19.84 -2.39
N ARG A 5 22.08 19.36 -3.53
CA ARG A 5 21.78 17.95 -3.74
C ARG A 5 23.07 17.14 -3.53
N PRO A 6 23.01 15.94 -2.93
CA PRO A 6 24.18 15.08 -2.84
C PRO A 6 24.79 14.89 -4.23
N SER A 7 26.11 15.05 -4.31
CA SER A 7 26.88 14.83 -5.54
C SER A 7 26.63 13.42 -6.05
N THR A 8 26.21 13.30 -7.30
CA THR A 8 26.14 12.02 -8.02
C THR A 8 27.49 11.30 -7.89
N PRO A 9 27.50 9.99 -7.58
CA PRO A 9 28.75 9.24 -7.43
C PRO A 9 29.61 9.40 -8.69
N ILE A 10 30.82 9.91 -8.49
CA ILE A 10 31.84 10.11 -9.52
C ILE A 10 32.40 8.72 -9.85
N GLY A 11 31.82 8.06 -10.85
CA GLY A 11 32.27 6.73 -11.27
C GLY A 11 31.32 5.94 -12.19
N GLY A 12 30.07 6.37 -12.36
CA GLY A 12 29.17 5.76 -13.35
C GLY A 12 29.36 6.36 -14.73
N ASN A 13 29.54 5.54 -15.77
CA ASN A 13 29.35 5.98 -17.16
C ASN A 13 28.01 6.74 -17.24
N LYS A 14 27.99 7.92 -17.87
CA LYS A 14 26.74 8.65 -18.10
C LYS A 14 25.81 7.78 -18.94
N ILE A 15 24.85 7.13 -18.28
CA ILE A 15 23.82 6.34 -18.94
C ILE A 15 23.01 7.31 -19.81
N SER A 16 22.76 6.94 -21.05
CA SER A 16 21.89 7.74 -21.92
C SER A 16 20.49 7.77 -21.31
N LYS A 17 19.88 8.96 -21.17
CA LYS A 17 18.49 9.13 -20.70
C LYS A 17 17.49 8.11 -21.27
N PRO A 18 17.51 7.75 -22.57
CA PRO A 18 16.63 6.70 -23.08
C PRO A 18 16.94 5.30 -22.54
N ALA A 19 18.21 4.94 -22.35
CA ALA A 19 18.61 3.65 -21.79
C ALA A 19 18.19 3.52 -20.32
N GLU A 20 18.29 4.62 -19.56
CA GLU A 20 17.79 4.68 -18.18
C GLU A 20 16.28 4.49 -18.12
N PHE A 21 15.53 5.16 -19.00
CA PHE A 21 14.08 4.98 -19.09
C PHE A 21 13.68 3.55 -19.45
N ILE A 22 14.32 2.95 -20.46
CA ILE A 22 14.05 1.57 -20.89
C ILE A 22 14.39 0.58 -19.77
N MET A 23 15.49 0.81 -19.05
CA MET A 23 15.86 0.00 -17.89
C MET A 23 14.79 0.09 -16.80
N VAL A 24 14.37 1.28 -16.40
CA VAL A 24 13.32 1.46 -15.37
C VAL A 24 12.01 0.79 -15.80
N ALA A 25 11.60 0.96 -17.06
CA ALA A 25 10.42 0.29 -17.61
C ALA A 25 10.55 -1.24 -17.58
N SER A 26 11.69 -1.78 -18.01
CA SER A 26 11.97 -3.22 -18.01
C SER A 26 11.94 -3.79 -16.59
N THR A 27 12.63 -3.15 -15.65
CA THR A 27 12.66 -3.52 -14.23
C THR A 27 11.26 -3.51 -13.63
N ALA A 28 10.47 -2.46 -13.88
CA ALA A 28 9.10 -2.35 -13.40
C ALA A 28 8.20 -3.46 -13.99
N MET A 29 8.25 -3.69 -15.31
CA MET A 29 7.44 -4.73 -15.96
C MET A 29 7.83 -6.14 -15.49
N CYS A 30 9.12 -6.45 -15.38
CA CYS A 30 9.60 -7.73 -14.85
C CYS A 30 9.15 -7.94 -13.40
N THR A 31 9.30 -6.91 -12.57
CA THR A 31 8.88 -6.94 -11.17
C THR A 31 7.39 -7.19 -11.06
N THR A 32 6.56 -6.43 -11.79
CA THR A 32 5.10 -6.59 -11.79
C THR A 32 4.68 -7.97 -12.26
N ALA A 33 5.33 -8.53 -13.30
CA ALA A 33 5.03 -9.87 -13.77
C ALA A 33 5.34 -10.94 -12.71
N LEU A 34 6.55 -10.91 -12.14
CA LEU A 34 6.98 -11.87 -11.12
C LEU A 34 6.15 -11.75 -9.85
N SER A 35 5.92 -10.52 -9.38
CA SER A 35 5.13 -10.25 -8.18
C SER A 35 3.67 -10.69 -8.37
N SER A 36 3.06 -10.43 -9.53
CA SER A 36 1.68 -10.86 -9.82
C SER A 36 1.51 -12.37 -9.78
N VAL A 37 2.50 -13.14 -10.25
CA VAL A 37 2.46 -14.61 -10.18
C VAL A 37 2.54 -15.08 -8.73
N VAL A 38 3.48 -14.54 -7.95
CA VAL A 38 3.69 -14.93 -6.55
C VAL A 38 2.49 -14.51 -5.68
N LEU A 39 2.10 -13.24 -5.73
CA LEU A 39 1.00 -12.70 -4.94
C LEU A 39 -0.35 -13.23 -5.38
N GLY A 40 -0.59 -13.33 -6.68
CA GLY A 40 -1.84 -13.87 -7.21
C GLY A 40 -2.07 -15.32 -6.78
N SER A 41 -1.06 -16.18 -6.93
CA SER A 41 -1.16 -17.58 -6.49
C SER A 41 -1.34 -17.70 -4.97
N PHE A 42 -0.61 -16.90 -4.20
CA PHE A 42 -0.73 -16.85 -2.75
C PHE A 42 -2.11 -16.36 -2.29
N MET A 43 -2.65 -15.29 -2.90
CA MET A 43 -3.98 -14.75 -2.59
C MET A 43 -5.08 -15.76 -2.92
N CYS A 44 -5.01 -16.41 -4.09
CA CYS A 44 -5.96 -17.48 -4.44
C CYS A 44 -5.92 -18.62 -3.41
N PHE A 45 -4.72 -19.07 -3.04
CA PHE A 45 -4.55 -20.10 -2.01
C PHE A 45 -5.13 -19.68 -0.66
N LEU A 46 -4.86 -18.45 -0.22
CA LEU A 46 -5.35 -17.89 1.04
C LEU A 46 -6.89 -17.86 1.07
N ILE A 47 -7.53 -17.39 -0.01
CA ILE A 47 -9.00 -17.34 -0.10
C ILE A 47 -9.61 -18.74 -0.02
N VAL A 48 -9.03 -19.71 -0.74
CA VAL A 48 -9.49 -21.11 -0.70
C VAL A 48 -9.35 -21.69 0.71
N MET A 49 -8.24 -21.41 1.39
CA MET A 49 -8.02 -21.85 2.77
C MET A 49 -8.99 -21.20 3.75
N CYS A 50 -9.24 -19.88 3.65
CA CYS A 50 -10.23 -19.20 4.50
C CYS A 50 -11.60 -19.88 4.40
N ARG A 51 -12.05 -20.13 3.15
CA ARG A 51 -13.32 -20.84 2.90
C ARG A 51 -13.32 -22.26 3.46
N ARG A 52 -12.20 -22.99 3.36
CA ARG A 52 -12.07 -24.35 3.91
C ARG A 52 -12.18 -24.38 5.43
N PHE A 53 -11.69 -23.36 6.12
CA PHE A 53 -11.75 -23.25 7.59
C PHE A 53 -13.00 -22.50 8.10
N GLY A 54 -13.92 -22.11 7.23
CA GLY A 54 -15.11 -21.32 7.62
C GLY A 54 -14.77 -19.91 8.11
N LEU A 55 -13.59 -19.40 7.76
CA LEU A 55 -13.18 -18.03 8.07
C LEU A 55 -13.65 -17.10 6.96
N ASP A 56 -14.09 -15.91 7.36
CA ASP A 56 -14.49 -14.86 6.42
C ASP A 56 -13.25 -14.25 5.75
N PRO A 57 -13.06 -14.41 4.42
CA PRO A 57 -11.90 -13.88 3.70
C PRO A 57 -11.82 -12.35 3.76
N ASP A 58 -12.92 -11.63 3.96
CA ASP A 58 -12.95 -10.16 4.00
C ASP A 58 -12.19 -9.61 5.23
N ASN A 59 -12.00 -10.43 6.27
CA ASN A 59 -11.25 -10.05 7.47
C ASN A 59 -9.74 -10.34 7.36
N ILE A 60 -9.34 -11.21 6.42
CA ILE A 60 -7.96 -11.73 6.34
C ILE A 60 -7.29 -11.31 5.04
N ALA A 61 -7.97 -11.42 3.91
CA ALA A 61 -7.39 -11.17 2.60
C ALA A 61 -6.95 -9.71 2.42
N PRO A 62 -7.75 -8.66 2.73
CA PRO A 62 -7.32 -7.29 2.50
C PRO A 62 -6.07 -6.86 3.29
N PRO A 63 -5.92 -7.17 4.59
CA PRO A 63 -4.69 -6.86 5.33
C PRO A 63 -3.48 -7.64 4.83
N VAL A 64 -3.66 -8.93 4.54
CA VAL A 64 -2.57 -9.78 4.09
C VAL A 64 -2.14 -9.35 2.68
N ALA A 65 -3.08 -9.02 1.80
CA ALA A 65 -2.80 -8.49 0.47
C ALA A 65 -2.02 -7.18 0.52
N GLY A 66 -2.40 -6.24 1.40
CA GLY A 66 -1.69 -4.97 1.55
C GLY A 66 -0.26 -5.16 2.05
N CYS A 67 -0.08 -5.83 3.19
CA CYS A 67 1.25 -5.92 3.82
C CYS A 67 2.20 -6.88 3.08
N LEU A 68 1.76 -8.08 2.70
CA LEU A 68 2.63 -9.00 1.92
C LEU A 68 2.80 -8.53 0.48
N GLY A 69 1.79 -7.84 -0.08
CA GLY A 69 1.88 -7.20 -1.38
C GLY A 69 3.08 -6.29 -1.48
N ASP A 70 3.15 -5.29 -0.60
CA ASP A 70 4.22 -4.30 -0.61
C ASP A 70 5.58 -4.93 -0.30
N LEU A 71 5.66 -5.82 0.71
CA LEU A 71 6.91 -6.46 1.07
C LEU A 71 7.47 -7.31 -0.07
N VAL A 72 6.64 -8.16 -0.69
CA VAL A 72 7.07 -9.06 -1.77
C VAL A 72 7.39 -8.26 -3.03
N THR A 73 6.57 -7.29 -3.41
CA THR A 73 6.81 -6.46 -4.59
C THR A 73 8.10 -5.65 -4.46
N LEU A 74 8.34 -4.99 -3.33
CA LEU A 74 9.56 -4.21 -3.10
C LEU A 74 10.81 -5.10 -3.01
N SER A 75 10.69 -6.30 -2.44
CA SER A 75 11.80 -7.26 -2.37
C SER A 75 12.19 -7.76 -3.77
N ILE A 76 11.19 -8.15 -4.58
CA ILE A 76 11.41 -8.54 -5.98
C ILE A 76 11.95 -7.36 -6.78
N LEU A 77 11.41 -6.15 -6.57
CA LEU A 77 11.88 -4.94 -7.24
C LEU A 77 13.36 -4.69 -6.98
N GLY A 78 13.80 -4.78 -5.72
CA GLY A 78 15.21 -4.60 -5.35
C GLY A 78 16.12 -5.63 -6.01
N LEU A 79 15.69 -6.89 -6.06
CA LEU A 79 16.45 -7.97 -6.72
C LEU A 79 16.53 -7.76 -8.24
N VAL A 80 15.39 -7.52 -8.89
CA VAL A 80 15.32 -7.29 -10.34
C VAL A 80 16.11 -6.03 -10.71
N ALA A 81 15.96 -4.94 -9.96
CA ALA A 81 16.71 -3.71 -10.19
C ALA A 81 18.22 -3.92 -10.12
N THR A 82 18.69 -4.69 -9.13
CA THR A 82 20.13 -4.99 -8.97
C THR A 82 20.67 -5.77 -10.16
N LEU A 83 19.91 -6.77 -10.64
CA LEU A 83 20.28 -7.53 -11.85
C LEU A 83 20.26 -6.62 -13.09
N HIS A 84 19.24 -5.79 -13.25
CA HIS A 84 19.06 -4.91 -14.41
C HIS A 84 20.13 -3.82 -14.52
N VAL A 85 20.64 -3.29 -13.40
CA VAL A 85 21.73 -2.30 -13.40
C VAL A 85 22.98 -2.86 -14.10
N SER A 86 23.28 -4.16 -13.95
CA SER A 86 24.44 -4.79 -14.60
C SER A 86 24.33 -4.85 -16.14
N ILE A 87 23.11 -4.80 -16.67
CA ILE A 87 22.80 -4.93 -18.11
C ILE A 87 22.25 -3.64 -18.73
N VAL A 88 22.32 -2.51 -18.03
CA VAL A 88 21.69 -1.23 -18.42
C VAL A 88 22.10 -0.73 -19.82
N ASN A 89 23.35 -0.97 -20.22
CA ASN A 89 23.87 -0.51 -21.51
C ASN A 89 23.69 -1.55 -22.64
N THR A 90 22.94 -2.62 -22.41
CA THR A 90 22.69 -3.68 -23.40
C THR A 90 21.31 -3.52 -24.03
N ILE A 91 21.04 -4.28 -25.09
CA ILE A 91 19.72 -4.33 -25.76
C ILE A 91 18.73 -5.20 -24.96
N ILE A 92 19.20 -5.94 -23.94
CA ILE A 92 18.39 -6.91 -23.17
C ILE A 92 17.17 -6.26 -22.50
N PRO A 93 17.26 -5.10 -21.81
CA PRO A 93 16.10 -4.46 -21.22
C PRO A 93 15.01 -4.11 -22.25
N LEU A 94 15.41 -3.70 -23.45
CA LEU A 94 14.49 -3.40 -24.56
C LEU A 94 13.78 -4.66 -25.03
N ILE A 95 14.51 -5.77 -25.22
CA ILE A 95 13.93 -7.07 -25.60
C ILE A 95 12.91 -7.53 -24.55
N LEU A 96 13.22 -7.38 -23.26
CA LEU A 96 12.31 -7.72 -22.16
C LEU A 96 11.03 -6.89 -22.20
N VAL A 97 11.12 -5.58 -22.46
CA VAL A 97 9.93 -4.71 -22.59
C VAL A 97 9.05 -5.17 -23.76
N ILE A 98 9.64 -5.49 -24.91
CA ILE A 98 8.90 -5.98 -26.07
C ILE A 98 8.25 -7.33 -25.77
N LEU A 99 8.99 -8.28 -25.20
CA LEU A 99 8.49 -9.61 -24.89
C LEU A 99 7.35 -9.57 -23.87
N LEU A 100 7.51 -8.80 -22.79
CA LEU A 100 6.49 -8.67 -21.74
C LEU A 100 5.25 -7.91 -22.22
N SER A 101 5.39 -6.93 -23.10
CA SER A 101 4.24 -6.25 -23.71
C SER A 101 3.46 -7.18 -24.65
N LEU A 102 4.15 -7.97 -25.48
CA LEU A 102 3.51 -9.01 -26.30
C LEU A 102 2.81 -10.06 -25.43
N ALA A 103 3.46 -10.51 -24.35
CA ALA A 103 2.85 -11.43 -23.40
C ALA A 103 1.59 -10.82 -22.75
N ALA A 104 1.64 -9.55 -22.33
CA ALA A 104 0.49 -8.85 -21.77
C ALA A 104 -0.68 -8.78 -22.75
N ILE A 105 -0.42 -8.46 -24.03
CA ILE A 105 -1.45 -8.49 -25.08
C ILE A 105 -2.03 -9.89 -25.25
N GLY A 106 -1.18 -10.93 -25.28
CA GLY A 106 -1.62 -12.32 -25.34
C GLY A 106 -2.55 -12.71 -24.18
N TRP A 107 -2.18 -12.35 -22.95
CA TRP A 107 -3.00 -12.60 -21.75
C TRP A 107 -4.31 -11.82 -21.76
N VAL A 108 -4.32 -10.58 -22.26
CA VAL A 108 -5.56 -9.81 -22.43
C VAL A 108 -6.50 -10.52 -23.41
N VAL A 109 -5.99 -11.05 -24.52
CA VAL A 109 -6.80 -11.82 -25.49
C VAL A 109 -7.40 -13.07 -24.84
N VAL A 110 -6.60 -13.80 -24.04
CA VAL A 110 -7.08 -14.98 -23.30
C VAL A 110 -8.14 -14.59 -22.25
N ALA A 111 -7.89 -13.55 -21.46
CA ALA A 111 -8.79 -13.09 -20.41
C ALA A 111 -10.13 -12.57 -20.97
N ARG A 112 -10.13 -11.93 -22.15
CA ARG A 112 -11.35 -11.48 -22.83
C ARG A 112 -12.28 -12.63 -23.23
N ARG A 113 -11.75 -13.84 -23.45
CA ARG A 113 -12.56 -15.03 -23.76
C ARG A 113 -13.25 -15.61 -22.53
N ASN A 114 -12.78 -15.26 -21.33
CA ASN A 114 -13.35 -15.75 -20.08
C ASN A 114 -14.45 -14.80 -19.58
N THR A 115 -15.70 -15.27 -19.57
CA THR A 115 -16.87 -14.49 -19.13
C THR A 115 -16.79 -14.03 -17.69
N TYR A 116 -16.04 -14.72 -16.82
CA TYR A 116 -15.91 -14.37 -15.40
C TYR A 116 -14.88 -13.26 -15.14
N VAL A 117 -13.94 -13.03 -16.06
CA VAL A 117 -12.79 -12.13 -15.85
C VAL A 117 -12.78 -10.96 -16.83
N LYS A 118 -13.46 -11.07 -17.98
CA LYS A 118 -13.45 -10.04 -19.03
C LYS A 118 -13.84 -8.64 -18.53
N ASP A 119 -14.77 -8.55 -17.57
CA ASP A 119 -15.28 -7.27 -17.09
C ASP A 119 -14.25 -6.58 -16.16
N LEU A 120 -13.41 -7.37 -15.48
CA LEU A 120 -12.29 -6.88 -14.67
C LEU A 120 -11.19 -6.22 -15.51
N LEU A 121 -11.13 -6.48 -16.83
CA LEU A 121 -10.19 -5.80 -17.73
C LEU A 121 -10.56 -4.33 -17.97
N ILE A 122 -11.81 -3.94 -17.70
CA ILE A 122 -12.34 -2.59 -17.99
C ILE A 122 -12.68 -1.87 -16.69
N GLN A 123 -13.13 -2.59 -15.67
CA GLN A 123 -13.46 -2.02 -14.37
C GLN A 123 -12.18 -1.66 -13.58
N GLY A 124 -12.23 -0.58 -12.80
CA GLY A 124 -11.16 -0.21 -11.86
C GLY A 124 -9.97 0.58 -12.43
N TRP A 125 -9.92 0.92 -13.72
CA TRP A 125 -8.83 1.77 -14.23
C TRP A 125 -8.84 3.18 -13.64
N SER A 126 -10.03 3.80 -13.49
CA SER A 126 -10.13 5.16 -12.95
C SER A 126 -9.60 5.29 -11.51
N PRO A 127 -9.97 4.43 -10.53
CA PRO A 127 -9.39 4.51 -9.19
C PRO A 127 -7.89 4.17 -9.18
N LEU A 128 -7.41 3.28 -10.05
CA LEU A 128 -5.97 2.97 -10.16
C LEU A 128 -5.14 4.17 -10.64
N PHE A 129 -5.58 4.86 -11.69
CA PHE A 129 -4.88 6.07 -12.16
C PHE A 129 -4.94 7.21 -11.15
N ALA A 130 -6.09 7.39 -10.48
CA ALA A 130 -6.22 8.37 -9.40
C ALA A 130 -5.28 8.05 -8.23
N ALA A 131 -5.20 6.79 -7.81
CA ALA A 131 -4.28 6.32 -6.78
C ALA A 131 -2.82 6.53 -7.18
N MET A 132 -2.46 6.31 -8.44
CA MET A 132 -1.10 6.54 -8.96
C MET A 132 -0.69 8.02 -8.88
N ILE A 133 -1.61 8.94 -9.17
CA ILE A 133 -1.37 10.39 -9.04
C ILE A 133 -1.12 10.75 -7.57
N ILE A 134 -1.94 10.24 -6.65
CA ILE A 134 -1.79 10.49 -5.21
C ILE A 134 -0.47 9.89 -4.68
N SER A 135 -0.16 8.65 -5.06
CA SER A 135 1.07 7.95 -4.68
C SER A 135 2.33 8.68 -5.17
N SER A 136 2.27 9.37 -6.31
CA SER A 136 3.37 10.25 -6.76
C SER A 136 3.65 11.37 -5.75
N GLY A 137 2.60 11.92 -5.12
CA GLY A 137 2.73 12.88 -4.01
C GLY A 137 3.38 12.26 -2.78
N THR A 138 2.98 11.04 -2.41
CA THR A 138 3.61 10.27 -1.33
C THR A 138 5.11 10.06 -1.59
N GLY A 139 5.48 9.68 -2.81
CA GLY A 139 6.88 9.48 -3.20
C GLY A 139 7.73 10.74 -3.03
N LEU A 140 7.18 11.92 -3.33
CA LEU A 140 7.86 13.20 -3.12
C LEU A 140 8.07 13.51 -1.63
N VAL A 141 7.09 13.20 -0.78
CA VAL A 141 7.22 13.32 0.68
C VAL A 141 8.32 12.38 1.19
N LEU A 142 8.29 11.12 0.77
CA LEU A 142 9.30 10.12 1.14
C LEU A 142 10.71 10.56 0.72
N ASP A 143 10.92 10.95 -0.54
CA ASP A 143 12.23 11.41 -1.05
C ASP A 143 12.78 12.60 -0.25
N THR A 144 11.90 13.54 0.11
CA THR A 144 12.29 14.75 0.86
C THR A 144 12.73 14.45 2.29
N PHE A 145 12.08 13.50 2.96
CA PHE A 145 12.24 13.31 4.42
C PHE A 145 12.99 12.05 4.82
N VAL A 146 13.11 11.04 3.95
CA VAL A 146 13.81 9.79 4.25
C VAL A 146 15.28 10.01 4.63
N SER A 147 15.94 10.97 3.97
CA SER A 147 17.35 11.31 4.26
C SER A 147 17.51 12.26 5.43
N ARG A 148 16.43 12.93 5.88
CA ARG A 148 16.45 13.98 6.91
C ARG A 148 16.25 13.45 8.32
N TYR A 149 15.54 12.34 8.46
CA TYR A 149 15.19 11.75 9.75
C TYR A 149 15.66 10.30 9.86
N THR A 150 16.23 9.95 11.01
CA THR A 150 16.66 8.56 11.27
C THR A 150 15.46 7.64 11.40
N GLY A 151 15.49 6.51 10.67
CA GLY A 151 14.42 5.50 10.73
C GLY A 151 13.11 5.91 10.10
N PHE A 152 13.06 7.02 9.34
CA PHE A 152 11.81 7.52 8.73
C PHE A 152 11.12 6.45 7.89
N ALA A 153 11.85 5.77 7.00
CA ALA A 153 11.29 4.73 6.14
C ALA A 153 10.70 3.56 6.94
N LEU A 154 11.30 3.19 8.08
CA LEU A 154 10.80 2.10 8.93
C LEU A 154 9.48 2.47 9.59
N ILE A 155 9.39 3.67 10.17
CA ILE A 155 8.15 4.14 10.82
C ILE A 155 7.07 4.46 9.77
N ALA A 156 7.45 4.93 8.58
CA ALA A 156 6.52 5.17 7.48
C ALA A 156 5.73 3.91 7.11
N VAL A 157 6.37 2.74 7.11
CA VAL A 157 5.70 1.46 6.79
C VAL A 157 4.55 1.17 7.75
N VAL A 158 4.73 1.36 9.07
CA VAL A 158 3.66 1.04 10.03
C VAL A 158 2.59 2.11 10.06
N ILE A 159 2.97 3.40 10.01
CA ILE A 159 2.02 4.50 10.14
C ILE A 159 1.14 4.67 8.91
N THR A 160 1.54 4.15 7.75
CA THR A 160 0.71 4.16 6.54
C THR A 160 0.05 2.79 6.30
N GLY A 161 0.82 1.71 6.42
CA GLY A 161 0.36 0.36 6.10
C GLY A 161 -0.72 -0.14 7.05
N LEU A 162 -0.56 0.04 8.36
CA LEU A 162 -1.54 -0.46 9.34
C LEU A 162 -2.87 0.31 9.24
N PRO A 163 -2.92 1.66 9.24
CA PRO A 163 -4.17 2.39 9.01
C PRO A 163 -4.81 2.10 7.65
N GLY A 164 -4.03 1.95 6.58
CA GLY A 164 -4.54 1.57 5.26
C GLY A 164 -5.21 0.19 5.25
N SER A 165 -4.60 -0.80 5.91
CA SER A 165 -5.17 -2.15 6.04
C SER A 165 -6.44 -2.19 6.90
N VAL A 166 -6.48 -1.40 7.97
CA VAL A 166 -7.66 -1.28 8.84
C VAL A 166 -8.82 -0.65 8.08
N GLY A 167 -8.55 0.40 7.31
CA GLY A 167 -9.57 1.04 6.48
C GLY A 167 -10.04 0.13 5.35
N SER A 168 -9.18 -0.69 4.74
CA SER A 168 -9.60 -1.65 3.70
C SER A 168 -10.51 -2.75 4.24
N ILE A 169 -10.26 -3.29 5.44
CA ILE A 169 -11.20 -4.18 6.14
C ILE A 169 -12.55 -3.47 6.33
N PHE A 170 -12.51 -2.21 6.77
CA PHE A 170 -13.74 -1.48 7.05
C PHE A 170 -14.55 -1.18 5.78
N VAL A 171 -13.88 -0.81 4.68
CA VAL A 171 -14.49 -0.65 3.35
C VAL A 171 -15.13 -1.96 2.91
N SER A 172 -14.39 -3.07 2.92
CA SER A 172 -14.89 -4.38 2.48
C SER A 172 -16.12 -4.81 3.27
N ARG A 173 -16.10 -4.68 4.60
CA ARG A 173 -17.25 -5.01 5.44
C ARG A 173 -18.46 -4.11 5.20
N LEU A 174 -18.24 -2.81 5.01
CA LEU A 174 -19.31 -1.86 4.75
C LEU A 174 -19.92 -2.11 3.35
N SER A 175 -19.09 -2.42 2.35
CA SER A 175 -19.54 -2.82 1.02
C SER A 175 -20.35 -4.11 1.05
N THR A 176 -19.88 -5.16 1.72
CA THR A 176 -20.63 -6.42 1.89
C THR A 176 -21.96 -6.20 2.62
N ALA A 177 -21.98 -5.32 3.63
CA ALA A 177 -23.22 -4.94 4.32
C ALA A 177 -24.19 -4.15 3.41
N LEU A 178 -23.69 -3.30 2.51
CA LEU A 178 -24.52 -2.55 1.56
C LEU A 178 -25.05 -3.45 0.43
N HIS A 179 -24.24 -4.36 -0.09
CA HIS A 179 -24.64 -5.32 -1.12
C HIS A 179 -25.66 -6.33 -0.59
N SER A 180 -25.47 -6.85 0.62
CA SER A 180 -26.50 -7.64 1.27
C SER A 180 -27.77 -6.81 1.46
N ALA A 181 -27.68 -5.58 2.01
CA ALA A 181 -28.79 -4.62 2.17
C ALA A 181 -29.56 -4.32 0.87
N GLY A 182 -28.87 -4.17 -0.26
CA GLY A 182 -29.47 -3.96 -1.58
C GLY A 182 -30.18 -5.20 -2.13
N THR A 183 -29.68 -6.40 -1.78
CA THR A 183 -30.25 -7.69 -2.19
C THR A 183 -31.58 -8.00 -1.49
N TYR A 184 -31.88 -7.39 -0.34
CA TYR A 184 -33.19 -7.50 0.36
C TYR A 184 -34.38 -6.97 -0.45
N ARG A 185 -34.16 -6.29 -1.60
CA ARG A 185 -35.25 -5.98 -2.54
C ARG A 185 -35.76 -7.21 -3.33
N LEU A 186 -35.09 -8.36 -3.22
CA LEU A 186 -35.53 -9.65 -3.75
C LEU A 186 -35.72 -10.65 -2.59
N PRO A 187 -36.85 -11.39 -2.53
CA PRO A 187 -37.15 -12.27 -1.41
C PRO A 187 -36.18 -13.46 -1.42
N SER A 188 -35.18 -13.43 -0.54
CA SER A 188 -34.14 -14.44 -0.44
C SER A 188 -34.30 -15.21 0.87
N LEU A 189 -34.50 -16.53 0.79
CA LEU A 189 -34.81 -17.47 1.87
C LEU A 189 -33.59 -17.88 2.73
N VAL A 190 -32.51 -17.09 2.72
CA VAL A 190 -31.27 -17.50 3.40
C VAL A 190 -31.17 -16.81 4.75
N ASP A 191 -31.14 -17.65 5.79
CA ASP A 191 -30.98 -17.28 7.19
C ASP A 191 -29.64 -16.54 7.37
N HIS A 192 -29.68 -15.30 7.88
CA HIS A 192 -28.52 -14.41 7.84
C HIS A 192 -28.20 -13.83 9.22
N ALA A 193 -26.96 -14.11 9.66
CA ALA A 193 -26.41 -13.61 10.90
C ALA A 193 -26.43 -12.07 10.94
N PRO A 194 -26.72 -11.45 12.09
CA PRO A 194 -26.79 -9.99 12.22
C PRO A 194 -25.42 -9.37 11.90
N HIS A 195 -25.36 -8.54 10.85
CA HIS A 195 -24.15 -7.76 10.56
C HIS A 195 -23.84 -6.82 11.74
N PRO A 196 -22.61 -6.84 12.29
CA PRO A 196 -22.24 -5.98 13.40
C PRO A 196 -22.40 -4.50 13.04
N LYS A 197 -22.88 -3.69 14.00
CA LYS A 197 -23.05 -2.24 13.80
C LYS A 197 -21.73 -1.62 13.32
N PRO A 198 -21.73 -0.75 12.30
CA PRO A 198 -20.49 -0.14 11.78
C PRO A 198 -19.65 0.56 12.86
N ARG A 199 -20.30 1.17 13.86
CA ARG A 199 -19.62 1.79 15.01
C ARG A 199 -18.84 0.78 15.86
N LEU A 200 -19.35 -0.43 16.04
CA LEU A 200 -18.67 -1.47 16.78
C LEU A 200 -17.42 -1.93 16.03
N VAL A 201 -17.54 -2.17 14.72
CA VAL A 201 -16.40 -2.56 13.87
C VAL A 201 -15.32 -1.49 13.89
N LEU A 202 -15.71 -0.22 13.76
CA LEU A 202 -14.80 0.91 13.82
C LEU A 202 -14.04 0.98 15.16
N MET A 203 -14.74 0.79 16.29
CA MET A 203 -14.12 0.79 17.61
C MET A 203 -13.20 -0.41 17.82
N THR A 204 -13.61 -1.60 17.39
CA THR A 204 -12.79 -2.81 17.46
C THR A 204 -11.50 -2.65 16.68
N LEU A 205 -11.58 -2.13 15.44
CA LEU A 205 -10.41 -1.91 14.60
C LEU A 205 -9.44 -0.89 15.21
N LEU A 206 -9.96 0.19 15.81
CA LEU A 206 -9.14 1.18 16.51
C LEU A 206 -8.42 0.55 17.72
N VAL A 207 -9.14 -0.22 18.53
CA VAL A 207 -8.57 -0.87 19.72
C VAL A 207 -7.54 -1.92 19.36
N VAL A 208 -7.74 -2.67 18.28
CA VAL A 208 -6.80 -3.70 17.80
C VAL A 208 -5.53 -3.08 17.18
N SER A 209 -5.62 -1.89 16.61
CA SER A 209 -4.46 -1.21 15.99
C SER A 209 -3.40 -0.81 17.01
N LEU A 210 -3.80 -0.42 18.22
CA LEU A 210 -2.91 0.00 19.29
C LEU A 210 -1.90 -1.07 19.74
N PRO A 211 -2.29 -2.29 20.14
CA PRO A 211 -1.34 -3.30 20.57
C PRO A 211 -0.41 -3.71 19.42
N ILE A 212 -0.88 -3.72 18.17
CA ILE A 212 -0.03 -4.00 17.00
C ILE A 212 1.06 -2.94 16.88
N GLN A 213 0.72 -1.65 17.03
CA GLN A 213 1.69 -0.56 17.02
C GLN A 213 2.72 -0.68 18.15
N ILE A 214 2.28 -1.00 19.36
CA ILE A 214 3.19 -1.18 20.50
C ILE A 214 4.13 -2.36 20.29
N VAL A 215 3.63 -3.47 19.74
CA VAL A 215 4.46 -4.62 19.38
C VAL A 215 5.49 -4.24 18.32
N PHE A 216 5.09 -3.50 17.28
CA PHE A 216 6.00 -3.03 16.25
C PHE A 216 7.13 -2.18 16.82
N LEU A 217 6.81 -1.15 17.62
CA LEU A 217 7.84 -0.31 18.27
C LEU A 217 8.75 -1.12 19.19
N SER A 218 8.18 -2.08 19.92
CA SER A 218 8.94 -2.97 20.81
C SER A 218 9.94 -3.82 20.03
N VAL A 219 9.53 -4.38 18.89
CA VAL A 219 10.41 -5.14 17.99
C VAL A 219 11.52 -4.24 17.46
N VAL A 220 11.19 -3.08 16.92
CA VAL A 220 12.19 -2.12 16.39
C VAL A 220 13.23 -1.72 17.45
N TYR A 221 12.79 -1.55 18.70
CA TYR A 221 13.66 -1.25 19.83
C TYR A 221 14.55 -2.45 20.21
N MET A 222 13.97 -3.65 20.33
CA MET A 222 14.68 -4.88 20.71
C MET A 222 15.76 -5.28 19.72
N PHE A 223 15.51 -5.11 18.41
CA PHE A 223 16.50 -5.37 17.37
C PHE A 223 17.53 -4.25 17.20
N GLY A 224 17.43 -3.16 17.96
CA GLY A 224 18.34 -2.03 17.89
C GLY A 224 18.30 -1.27 16.56
N TRP A 225 17.24 -1.45 15.77
CA TRP A 225 17.09 -0.79 14.47
C TRP A 225 16.87 0.72 14.61
N LEU A 226 16.25 1.14 15.72
CA LEU A 226 16.00 2.54 16.00
C LEU A 226 16.01 2.83 17.51
N HIS A 227 16.91 3.71 17.95
CA HIS A 227 16.90 4.23 19.31
C HIS A 227 16.07 5.51 19.38
N LEU A 228 14.82 5.35 19.80
CA LEU A 228 13.87 6.44 19.96
C LEU A 228 13.82 6.94 21.40
N SER A 229 13.74 8.26 21.57
CA SER A 229 13.37 8.85 22.87
C SER A 229 11.95 8.43 23.24
N ILE A 230 11.68 8.25 24.53
CA ILE A 230 10.33 7.97 25.06
C ILE A 230 9.34 9.05 24.59
N VAL A 231 9.79 10.31 24.50
CA VAL A 231 8.97 11.43 23.99
C VAL A 231 8.58 11.21 22.54
N PHE A 232 9.50 10.73 21.70
CA PHE A 232 9.17 10.43 20.30
C PHE A 232 8.21 9.25 20.21
N ALA A 233 8.44 8.16 20.98
CA ALA A 233 7.54 7.02 20.98
C ALA A 233 6.11 7.40 21.39
N ALA A 234 5.95 8.26 22.41
CA ALA A 234 4.63 8.74 22.83
C ALA A 234 3.95 9.59 21.75
N LEU A 235 4.68 10.49 21.09
CA LEU A 235 4.15 11.28 19.97
C LEU A 235 3.79 10.41 18.78
N GLU A 236 4.64 9.44 18.45
CA GLU A 236 4.44 8.53 17.33
C GLU A 236 3.15 7.72 17.52
N VAL A 237 2.93 7.16 18.72
CA VAL A 237 1.67 6.45 19.05
C VAL A 237 0.47 7.39 18.97
N MET A 238 0.60 8.64 19.42
CA MET A 238 -0.47 9.63 19.31
C MET A 238 -0.82 9.94 17.85
N PHE A 239 0.19 10.21 17.01
CA PHE A 239 -0.01 10.46 15.58
C PHE A 239 -0.55 9.23 14.86
N PHE A 240 -0.10 8.04 15.23
CA PHE A 240 -0.63 6.77 14.74
C PHE A 240 -2.14 6.64 15.02
N CYS A 241 -2.60 6.92 16.24
CA CYS A 241 -4.03 6.92 16.58
C CYS A 241 -4.82 7.92 15.71
N ILE A 242 -4.27 9.11 15.49
CA ILE A 242 -4.89 10.12 14.63
C ILE A 242 -4.99 9.59 13.19
N THR A 243 -3.94 8.96 12.66
CA THR A 243 -3.95 8.36 11.32
C THR A 243 -4.99 7.24 11.20
N VAL A 244 -5.12 6.36 12.21
CA VAL A 244 -6.15 5.31 12.25
C VAL A 244 -7.56 5.92 12.25
N LEU A 245 -7.80 6.97 13.04
CA LEU A 245 -9.09 7.68 13.06
C LEU A 245 -9.42 8.30 11.71
N ILE A 246 -8.47 8.98 11.08
CA ILE A 246 -8.63 9.56 9.75
C ILE A 246 -8.90 8.46 8.71
N SER A 247 -8.17 7.34 8.79
CA SER A 247 -8.39 6.18 7.93
C SER A 247 -9.84 5.69 8.01
N LEU A 248 -10.33 5.39 9.21
CA LEU A 248 -11.68 4.87 9.43
C LEU A 248 -12.76 5.87 8.96
N PHE A 249 -12.54 7.16 9.19
CA PHE A 249 -13.45 8.21 8.70
C PHE A 249 -13.47 8.28 7.17
N LEU A 250 -12.30 8.21 6.52
CA LEU A 250 -12.20 8.23 5.07
C LEU A 250 -12.77 6.96 4.44
N ALA A 251 -12.54 5.78 5.03
CA ALA A 251 -13.12 4.52 4.60
C ALA A 251 -14.67 4.58 4.62
N GLN A 252 -15.26 5.08 5.71
CA GLN A 252 -16.71 5.25 5.82
C GLN A 252 -17.25 6.24 4.78
N SER A 253 -16.61 7.40 4.68
CA SER A 253 -17.06 8.49 3.79
C SER A 253 -16.94 8.08 2.33
N ALA A 254 -15.81 7.51 1.93
CA ALA A 254 -15.58 7.02 0.56
C ALA A 254 -16.60 5.96 0.18
N THR A 255 -16.85 4.98 1.05
CA THR A 255 -17.83 3.91 0.79
C THR A 255 -19.23 4.47 0.59
N ASN A 256 -19.69 5.35 1.46
CA ASN A 256 -21.04 5.95 1.36
C ASN A 256 -21.18 6.85 0.13
N ILE A 257 -20.16 7.65 -0.19
CA ILE A 257 -20.16 8.54 -1.36
C ILE A 257 -20.21 7.71 -2.64
N LEU A 258 -19.32 6.71 -2.79
CA LEU A 258 -19.29 5.85 -3.97
C LEU A 258 -20.61 5.09 -4.14
N TRP A 259 -21.16 4.57 -3.03
CA TRP A 259 -22.45 3.92 -3.04
C TRP A 259 -23.57 4.85 -3.51
N SER A 260 -23.56 6.12 -3.08
CA SER A 260 -24.54 7.12 -3.52
C SER A 260 -24.45 7.43 -5.03
N TYR A 261 -23.28 7.20 -5.64
CA TYR A 261 -23.05 7.32 -7.08
C TYR A 261 -23.27 6.01 -7.85
N ASN A 262 -23.82 4.96 -7.23
CA ASN A 262 -23.95 3.61 -7.80
C ASN A 262 -22.62 3.00 -8.28
N LEU A 263 -21.52 3.36 -7.62
CA LEU A 263 -20.20 2.76 -7.84
C LEU A 263 -19.94 1.70 -6.76
N ASP A 264 -19.37 0.57 -7.17
CA ASP A 264 -18.98 -0.50 -6.25
C ASP A 264 -17.84 -0.02 -5.33
N PRO A 265 -18.06 0.10 -4.01
CA PRO A 265 -17.02 0.56 -3.09
C PRO A 265 -15.80 -0.35 -3.05
N ASP A 266 -15.94 -1.66 -3.27
CA ASP A 266 -14.80 -2.58 -3.21
C ASP A 266 -13.82 -2.31 -4.37
N MET A 267 -14.35 -2.03 -5.56
CA MET A 267 -13.52 -1.80 -6.74
C MET A 267 -12.87 -0.41 -6.75
N TYR A 268 -13.54 0.61 -6.19
CA TYR A 268 -13.12 2.01 -6.30
C TYR A 268 -12.52 2.58 -5.02
N ALA A 269 -13.06 2.23 -3.85
CA ALA A 269 -12.63 2.83 -2.59
C ALA A 269 -11.29 2.27 -2.12
N MET A 270 -11.04 0.96 -2.28
CA MET A 270 -9.82 0.34 -1.73
C MET A 270 -8.51 0.94 -2.30
N PRO A 271 -8.31 1.05 -3.64
CA PRO A 271 -7.08 1.63 -4.18
C PRO A 271 -6.89 3.10 -3.80
N LEU A 272 -7.99 3.87 -3.84
CA LEU A 272 -7.98 5.29 -3.51
C LEU A 272 -7.69 5.52 -2.02
N HIS A 273 -8.33 4.74 -1.16
CA HIS A 273 -8.15 4.80 0.29
C HIS A 273 -6.71 4.49 0.68
N SER A 274 -6.12 3.42 0.14
CA SER A 274 -4.72 3.05 0.41
C SER A 274 -3.76 4.18 0.00
N ALA A 275 -3.87 4.69 -1.22
CA ALA A 275 -3.00 5.77 -1.69
C ALA A 275 -3.14 7.07 -0.87
N LEU A 276 -4.37 7.40 -0.45
CA LEU A 276 -4.61 8.54 0.45
C LEU A 276 -3.97 8.31 1.83
N MET A 277 -4.06 7.09 2.36
CA MET A 277 -3.44 6.76 3.65
C MET A 277 -1.93 6.78 3.61
N ASP A 278 -1.33 6.43 2.48
CA ASP A 278 0.11 6.61 2.29
C ASP A 278 0.52 8.09 2.36
N LEU A 279 -0.22 8.97 1.68
CA LEU A 279 0.08 10.41 1.71
C LEU A 279 -0.19 11.05 3.08
N VAL A 280 -1.34 10.74 3.67
CA VAL A 280 -1.76 11.26 4.98
C VAL A 280 -0.84 10.73 6.09
N GLY A 281 -0.56 9.44 6.09
CA GLY A 281 0.30 8.80 7.09
C GLY A 281 1.73 9.35 7.04
N GLN A 282 2.32 9.50 5.85
CA GLN A 282 3.67 10.07 5.74
C GLN A 282 3.70 11.56 6.11
N SER A 283 2.69 12.36 5.74
CA SER A 283 2.64 13.78 6.11
C SER A 283 2.45 13.98 7.62
N LEU A 284 1.61 13.16 8.27
CA LEU A 284 1.47 13.14 9.73
C LEU A 284 2.74 12.66 10.42
N LEU A 285 3.46 11.69 9.83
CA LEU A 285 4.76 11.26 10.34
C LEU A 285 5.77 12.42 10.31
N VAL A 286 5.82 13.18 9.21
CA VAL A 286 6.68 14.37 9.12
C VAL A 286 6.33 15.38 10.22
N ALA A 287 5.04 15.63 10.46
CA ALA A 287 4.59 16.49 11.55
C ALA A 287 5.02 15.97 12.93
N CYS A 288 4.94 14.65 13.16
CA CYS A 288 5.43 14.00 14.37
C CYS A 288 6.94 14.23 14.57
N TYR A 289 7.74 14.06 13.52
CA TYR A 289 9.18 14.29 13.56
C TYR A 289 9.57 15.75 13.83
N GLU A 290 8.87 16.72 13.21
CA GLU A 290 9.13 18.15 13.48
C GLU A 290 8.70 18.51 14.91
N LEU A 291 7.56 18.02 15.40
CA LEU A 291 7.12 18.28 16.78
C LEU A 291 8.08 17.66 17.80
N ALA A 292 8.53 16.43 17.57
CA ALA A 292 9.54 15.79 18.43
C ALA A 292 10.87 16.56 18.41
N SER A 293 11.26 17.12 17.26
CA SER A 293 12.45 17.96 17.14
C SER A 293 12.31 19.26 17.93
N LEU A 294 11.12 19.88 17.97
CA LEU A 294 10.84 21.08 18.77
C LEU A 294 10.89 20.78 20.27
N LEU A 295 10.46 19.57 20.67
CA LEU A 295 10.54 19.09 22.05
C LEU A 295 11.93 18.59 22.46
N GLY A 296 12.95 18.78 21.61
CA GLY A 296 14.35 18.48 21.93
C GLY A 296 14.79 17.03 21.67
N SER A 297 13.97 16.22 21.00
CA SER A 297 14.37 14.85 20.61
C SER A 297 15.41 14.86 19.49
N LYS A 298 16.44 14.02 19.61
CA LYS A 298 17.47 13.83 18.56
C LYS A 298 16.95 12.86 17.49
N VAL A 299 16.18 13.37 16.55
CA VAL A 299 15.55 12.57 15.47
C VAL A 299 16.09 12.85 14.06
N ARG A 300 16.89 13.91 13.89
CA ARG A 300 17.51 14.24 12.60
C ARG A 300 18.69 13.32 12.31
N SER A 301 18.80 12.88 11.06
CA SER A 301 19.97 12.15 10.58
C SER A 301 21.24 13.00 10.74
N ARG A 302 22.35 12.37 11.13
CA ARG A 302 23.66 13.04 11.09
C ARG A 302 23.98 13.32 9.62
N PRO A 303 24.49 14.52 9.27
CA PRO A 303 24.95 14.75 7.91
C PRO A 303 26.03 13.71 7.58
N ALA A 304 25.90 13.06 6.43
CA ALA A 304 26.99 12.24 5.88
C ALA A 304 28.19 13.16 5.69
N THR A 305 29.22 12.93 6.50
CA THR A 305 30.55 13.55 6.39
C THR A 305 31.33 12.91 5.25
#